data_AF-A0A9D1Z657-F1
#
_entry.id   AF-A0A9D1Z657-F1
#
_cell.length_a   1.000
_cell.length_b   1.000
_cell.length_c   1.000
_cell.angle_alpha   90.00
_cell.angle_beta   90.00
_cell.angle_gamma   90.00
#
_symmetry.space_group_name_H-M   'P 1'
#
loop_
_entity.id
_entity.type
_entity.pdbx_description
1 polymer ?
#
loop_
_entity_poly.entity_id
_entity_poly.type
_entity_poly.pdbx_seq_one_letter_code
_entity_poly.pdbx_strand_id
1 'polypeptide(L)' 'MSILMDELYYALIGGPRPELWPEYLEDNPVQAHGMYCFREGLRLGLRLAAEAASPELGE' A
#
# COMPACT_ATOMS: atom_id res chain seq x y z
N MET A 1 -6.96 -15.78 -2.12
CA MET A 1 -6.28 -14.61 -2.75
C MET A 1 -5.61 -15.11 -4.02
N SER A 2 -5.47 -14.30 -5.08
CA SER A 2 -4.72 -14.73 -6.27
C SER A 2 -3.20 -14.60 -6.02
N ILE A 3 -2.38 -15.36 -6.75
CA ILE A 3 -0.91 -15.32 -6.65
C ILE A 3 -0.39 -13.88 -6.80
N LEU A 4 -0.93 -13.15 -7.80
CA LEU A 4 -0.59 -11.74 -8.04
C LEU A 4 -0.88 -10.86 -6.82
N MET A 5 -2.00 -11.08 -6.12
CA MET A 5 -2.34 -10.29 -4.94
C MET A 5 -1.39 -10.58 -3.78
N ASP A 6 -0.96 -11.83 -3.60
CA ASP A 6 0.04 -12.19 -2.59
C ASP A 6 1.41 -11.56 -2.90
N GLU A 7 1.85 -11.61 -4.16
CA GLU A 7 3.12 -11.00 -4.59
C GLU A 7 3.11 -9.48 -4.39
N LEU A 8 2.03 -8.81 -4.80
CA LEU A 8 1.87 -7.37 -4.57
C LEU A 8 1.82 -7.03 -3.08
N TYR A 9 1.13 -7.84 -2.29
CA TYR A 9 1.07 -7.66 -0.84
C TYR A 9 2.45 -7.74 -0.21
N TYR A 10 3.23 -8.80 -0.47
CA TYR A 10 4.57 -8.96 0.09
C TYR A 10 5.57 -7.91 -0.43
N ALA A 11 5.41 -7.44 -1.66
CA ALA A 11 6.27 -6.40 -2.23
C ALA A 11 6.01 -5.01 -1.61
N LEU A 12 4.75 -4.67 -1.30
CA LEU A 12 4.39 -3.37 -0.72
C LEU A 12 4.38 -3.36 0.80
N ILE A 13 3.79 -4.37 1.41
CA ILE A 13 3.61 -4.53 2.85
C ILE A 13 4.65 -5.55 3.32
N GLY A 14 5.90 -5.07 3.40
CA GLY A 14 6.96 -5.80 4.07
C GLY A 14 6.77 -5.81 5.60
N GLY A 15 7.82 -6.19 6.32
CA GLY A 15 7.81 -6.15 7.78
C GLY A 15 7.48 -4.75 8.35
N PRO A 16 7.07 -4.67 9.62
CA PRO A 16 6.84 -3.41 10.32
C PRO A 16 8.01 -2.44 10.13
N ARG A 17 7.71 -1.22 9.64
CA ARG A 17 8.64 -0.08 9.54
C ARG A 17 8.12 1.07 10.39
N PRO A 18 8.42 1.08 11.71
CA PRO A 18 7.91 2.09 12.64
C PRO A 18 8.18 3.53 12.23
N GLU A 19 9.27 3.78 11.53
CA GLU A 19 9.65 5.09 10.98
C GLU A 19 8.67 5.65 9.94
N LEU A 20 7.76 4.82 9.40
CA LEU A 20 6.73 5.22 8.44
C LEU A 20 5.35 5.42 9.10
N TRP A 21 5.26 5.18 10.41
CA TRP A 21 4.02 5.27 11.17
C TRP A 21 3.73 6.71 11.59
N PRO A 22 2.45 7.07 11.80
CA PRO A 22 2.12 8.36 12.39
C PRO A 22 2.64 8.44 13.82
N GLU A 23 3.34 9.53 14.15
CA GLU A 23 3.93 9.76 15.49
C GLU A 23 2.90 9.65 16.61
N TYR A 24 1.67 10.10 16.38
CA TYR A 24 0.58 10.01 17.38
C TYR A 24 0.11 8.58 17.67
N LEU A 25 0.62 7.57 16.96
CA LEU A 25 0.32 6.14 17.17
C LEU A 25 1.55 5.33 17.61
N GLU A 26 2.65 5.97 18.02
CA GLU A 26 3.87 5.27 18.44
C GLU A 26 3.61 4.22 19.53
N ASP A 27 2.75 4.55 20.49
CA ASP A 27 2.36 3.64 21.59
C ASP A 27 1.34 2.55 21.18
N ASN A 28 0.84 2.57 19.94
CA ASN A 28 -0.13 1.61 19.43
C ASN A 28 0.32 1.00 18.09
N PRO A 29 1.30 0.07 18.12
CA PRO A 29 1.93 -0.48 16.92
C PRO A 29 0.96 -1.21 15.99
N VAL A 30 -0.09 -1.84 16.55
CA VAL A 30 -1.12 -2.52 15.75
C VAL A 30 -1.92 -1.51 14.94
N GLN A 31 -2.38 -0.43 15.58
CA GLN A 31 -3.12 0.63 14.89
C GLN A 31 -2.22 1.39 13.91
N ALA A 32 -0.98 1.67 14.30
CA ALA A 32 0.01 2.35 13.48
C ALA A 32 0.32 1.58 12.19
N HIS A 33 0.61 0.28 12.31
CA HIS A 33 0.86 -0.58 11.16
C HIS A 33 -0.39 -0.75 10.29
N GLY A 34 -1.57 -0.92 10.90
CA GLY A 34 -2.83 -0.98 10.17
C GLY A 34 -3.10 0.27 9.33
N MET A 35 -2.85 1.46 9.91
CA MET A 35 -2.99 2.74 9.20
C MET A 35 -1.98 2.87 8.05
N TYR A 36 -0.74 2.46 8.28
CA TYR A 36 0.29 2.40 7.23
C TYR A 36 -0.16 1.49 6.08
N CYS A 37 -0.60 0.27 6.36
CA CYS A 37 -1.04 -0.68 5.34
C CYS A 37 -2.24 -0.16 4.55
N PHE A 38 -3.21 0.46 5.22
CA PHE A 38 -4.37 1.07 4.57
C PHE A 38 -3.95 2.19 3.60
N ARG A 39 -3.06 3.09 4.05
CA ARG A 39 -2.56 4.20 3.22
C ARG A 39 -1.82 3.72 1.98
N GLU A 40 -0.91 2.76 2.13
CA GLU A 40 -0.14 2.24 1.00
C GLU A 40 -1.03 1.45 0.02
N GLY A 41 -1.99 0.67 0.54
CA GLY A 41 -2.98 -0.02 -0.27
C GLY A 41 -3.85 0.93 -1.09
N LEU A 42 -4.36 2.00 -0.47
CA LEU A 42 -5.13 3.04 -1.17
C LEU A 42 -4.30 3.73 -2.26
N ARG A 43 -3.05 4.10 -1.94
CA ARG A 43 -2.13 4.73 -2.89
C ARG A 43 -1.85 3.85 -4.10
N LEU A 44 -1.66 2.55 -3.89
CA LEU A 44 -1.49 1.58 -4.98
C LEU A 44 -2.75 1.50 -5.84
N GLY A 45 -3.92 1.34 -5.23
CA GLY A 45 -5.18 1.25 -5.95
C GLY A 45 -5.43 2.47 -6.84
N LEU A 46 -5.14 3.68 -6.35
CA LEU A 46 -5.24 4.91 -7.13
C LEU A 46 -4.26 4.95 -8.31
N ARG A 47 -3.03 4.47 -8.13
CA ARG A 47 -2.02 4.39 -9.22
C ARG A 47 -2.43 3.40 -10.29
N LEU A 48 -2.90 2.22 -9.90
CA LEU A 48 -3.39 1.21 -10.84
C LEU A 48 -4.63 1.69 -11.59
N ALA A 49 -5.55 2.39 -10.90
CA ALA A 49 -6.71 2.99 -11.54
C ALA A 49 -6.32 4.10 -12.54
N ALA A 50 -5.35 4.94 -12.19
CA ALA A 50 -4.83 5.97 -13.07
C ALA A 50 -4.14 5.37 -14.31
N GLU A 51 -3.34 4.33 -14.13
CA GLU A 51 -2.69 3.59 -15.23
C GLU A 51 -3.73 2.95 -16.15
N ALA A 52 -4.71 2.23 -15.59
CA ALA A 52 -5.76 1.58 -16.36
C ALA A 52 -6.70 2.55 -17.08
N ALA A 53 -6.87 3.76 -16.54
CA ALA A 53 -7.64 4.83 -17.18
C ALA A 53 -6.80 5.66 -18.16
N SER A 54 -5.48 5.47 -18.19
CA SER A 54 -4.63 6.14 -19.16
C SER A 54 -4.92 5.56 -20.54
N PRO A 55 -5.33 6.37 -21.53
CA PRO A 55 -5.36 5.90 -22.90
C PRO A 55 -3.94 5.45 -23.24
N GLU A 56 -3.79 4.22 -23.73
CA GLU A 56 -2.50 3.73 -24.21
C GLU A 56 -1.86 4.82 -25.08
N LEU A 57 -0.62 5.19 -24.79
CA LEU A 57 0.20 6.00 -25.68
C LEU A 57 0.14 5.32 -27.04
N GLY A 58 -0.61 5.92 -27.96
CA GLY A 58 -0.80 5.37 -29.28
C GLY A 58 0.56 5.15 -29.95
N GLU A 59 0.80 3.91 -30.34
CA GLU A 59 1.64 3.53 -31.47
C GLU A 59 0.84 2.63 -32.40
#